data_AF-A0A354D4Q7-F1
#
_entry.id   AF-A0A354D4Q7-F1
#
_cell.length_a   1.000
_cell.length_b   1.000
_cell.length_c   1.000
_cell.angle_alpha   90.00
_cell.angle_beta   90.00
_cell.angle_gamma   90.00
#
_symmetry.space_group_name_H-M   'P 1'
#
loop_
_entity.id
_entity.type
_entity.pdbx_description
1 polymer ?
#
loop_
_entity_poly.entity_id
_entity_poly.type
_entity_poly.pdbx_seq_one_letter_code
_entity_poly.pdbx_strand_id
1 'polypeptide(L)'
;MNVSIIIAVCYYIVLIAQFGIMWKAKNPGENEIFSITVPNEKLENEEIKGVQKKYMTMLGIFTVIFVAAPAVMFGTDNGTVQVLLWMILFLLLVVCSYLPYWVANARVKTLKAEHHYMDGCSLPQIDEQWRHGIFYYNPGDTRLNGEKKIGVGTCINHAKPMGKFLSVLAWVLIALLLVFGVYLVRAQSLPLTLTYKDGVLESGQTRTNYTIDVDTMQFIMFLDKLPSNSKVFGTGMDNLQRGIYNVEGFGECRMNVNPQNQAFILIQTEDGCYIFSADKDEKTSEVYQQLKDDL
;
A
#
# COMPACT_ATOMS: atom_id res chain seq x y z
N MET A 1 2.78 -0.27 19.14
CA MET A 1 2.95 0.85 18.19
C MET A 1 1.87 0.73 17.14
N ASN A 2 1.02 1.74 16.96
CA ASN A 2 -0.10 1.68 16.02
C ASN A 2 0.42 1.50 14.59
N VAL A 3 -0.17 0.59 13.82
CA VAL A 3 0.22 0.27 12.43
C VAL A 3 0.31 1.54 11.59
N SER A 4 -0.60 2.49 11.81
CA SER A 4 -0.64 3.80 11.13
C SER A 4 0.64 4.63 11.32
N ILE A 5 1.26 4.55 12.50
CA ILE A 5 2.50 5.27 12.80
C ILE A 5 3.67 4.65 12.02
N ILE A 6 3.75 3.32 12.01
CA ILE A 6 4.82 2.58 11.32
C ILE A 6 4.78 2.90 9.82
N ILE A 7 3.61 2.76 9.20
CA ILE A 7 3.44 2.98 7.76
C ILE A 7 3.67 4.46 7.39
N ALA A 8 3.28 5.41 8.26
CA ALA A 8 3.55 6.83 8.05
C ALA A 8 5.05 7.14 8.10
N VAL A 9 5.78 6.60 9.08
CA VAL A 9 7.24 6.77 9.18
C VAL A 9 7.93 6.23 7.92
N CYS A 10 7.58 5.02 7.46
CA CYS A 10 8.10 4.44 6.23
C CYS A 10 7.82 5.34 5.01
N TYR A 11 6.60 5.89 4.91
CA TYR A 11 6.23 6.82 3.85
C TYR A 11 7.10 8.09 3.88
N TYR A 12 7.30 8.71 5.04
CA TYR A 12 8.10 9.93 5.16
C TYR A 12 9.58 9.72 4.84
N ILE A 13 10.15 8.57 5.18
CA ILE A 13 11.53 8.22 4.78
C ILE A 13 11.67 8.26 3.26
N VAL A 14 10.71 7.67 2.54
CA VAL A 14 10.72 7.65 1.07
C VAL A 14 10.44 9.04 0.50
N LEU A 15 9.52 9.81 1.10
CA LEU A 15 9.26 11.19 0.70
C LEU A 15 10.53 12.05 0.80
N ILE A 16 11.28 11.95 1.89
CA ILE A 16 12.53 12.70 2.10
C ILE A 16 13.58 12.28 1.07
N ALA A 17 13.76 10.98 0.84
CA ALA A 17 14.70 10.48 -0.15
C ALA A 17 14.34 10.96 -1.57
N GLN A 18 13.06 10.87 -1.94
CA GLN A 18 12.55 11.31 -3.23
C GLN A 18 12.70 12.83 -3.40
N PHE A 19 12.35 13.61 -2.38
CA PHE A 19 12.56 15.06 -2.40
C PHE A 19 14.04 15.40 -2.59
N GLY A 20 14.97 14.71 -1.92
CA GLY A 20 16.41 14.93 -2.07
C GLY A 20 16.90 14.69 -3.50
N ILE A 21 16.45 13.61 -4.13
CA ILE A 21 16.76 13.29 -5.54
C ILE A 21 16.27 14.42 -6.47
N MET A 22 15.01 14.82 -6.30
CA MET A 22 14.36 15.82 -7.13
C MET A 22 14.93 17.22 -6.87
N TRP A 23 15.28 17.54 -5.63
CA TRP A 23 15.94 18.79 -5.26
C TRP A 23 17.28 18.93 -5.96
N LYS A 24 18.09 17.85 -6.00
CA LYS A 24 19.38 17.85 -6.70
C LYS A 24 19.21 18.11 -8.20
N ALA A 25 18.15 17.57 -8.81
CA ALA A 25 17.89 17.67 -10.24
C ALA A 25 17.66 19.10 -10.76
N LYS A 26 17.41 20.08 -9.88
CA LYS A 26 17.29 21.50 -10.27
C LYS A 26 18.62 22.08 -10.75
N ASN A 27 19.74 21.54 -10.27
CA ASN A 27 21.07 22.06 -10.56
C ASN A 27 21.55 21.45 -11.88
N PRO A 28 22.07 22.26 -12.82
CA PRO A 28 22.65 21.72 -14.05
C PRO A 28 23.84 20.82 -13.75
N GLY A 29 23.97 19.75 -14.54
CA GLY A 29 25.19 18.96 -14.65
C GLY A 29 26.11 19.53 -15.75
N GLU A 30 27.18 18.80 -16.08
CA GLU A 30 28.05 19.16 -17.19
C GLU A 30 27.29 19.05 -18.52
N ASN A 31 27.08 20.19 -19.16
CA ASN A 31 26.35 20.32 -20.43
C ASN A 31 24.96 19.66 -20.43
N GLU A 32 24.29 19.56 -19.28
CA GLU A 32 22.99 18.91 -19.16
C GLU A 32 22.14 19.56 -18.09
N ILE A 33 20.84 19.73 -18.37
CA ILE A 33 19.85 20.04 -17.35
C ILE A 33 18.53 19.32 -17.65
N PHE A 34 17.92 18.74 -16.61
CA PHE A 34 16.69 17.95 -16.73
C PHE A 34 16.73 16.88 -17.84
N SER A 35 17.84 16.14 -17.97
CA SER A 35 18.08 15.13 -19.03
C SER A 35 18.12 15.67 -20.46
N ILE A 36 18.32 16.97 -20.64
CA ILE A 36 18.51 17.59 -21.95
C ILE A 36 19.93 18.12 -22.04
N THR A 37 20.62 17.73 -23.10
CA THR A 37 21.98 18.18 -23.41
C THR A 37 21.93 19.65 -23.85
N VAL A 38 22.56 20.53 -23.09
CA VAL A 38 22.61 21.99 -23.32
C VAL A 38 24.03 22.47 -23.04
N PRO A 39 24.70 23.16 -23.97
CA PRO A 39 26.06 23.66 -23.73
C PRO A 39 26.12 24.55 -22.49
N ASN A 40 27.20 24.45 -21.70
CA ASN A 40 27.37 25.21 -20.46
C ASN A 40 27.16 26.72 -20.62
N GLU A 41 27.60 27.29 -21.73
CA GLU A 41 27.43 28.72 -22.06
C GLU A 41 25.95 29.15 -22.11
N LYS A 42 25.04 28.23 -22.42
CA LYS A 42 23.60 28.49 -22.53
C LYS A 42 22.84 28.18 -21.25
N LEU A 43 23.43 27.43 -20.31
CA LEU A 43 22.79 27.06 -19.04
C LEU A 43 22.48 28.26 -18.15
N GLU A 44 23.25 29.34 -18.27
CA GLU A 44 23.06 30.58 -17.52
C GLU A 44 21.99 31.52 -18.09
N ASN A 45 21.34 31.14 -19.19
CA ASN A 45 20.25 31.90 -19.81
C ASN A 45 19.07 32.08 -18.85
N GLU A 46 18.52 33.30 -18.80
CA GLU A 46 17.33 33.67 -18.02
C GLU A 46 16.13 32.76 -18.25
N GLU A 47 15.92 32.24 -19.47
CA GLU A 47 14.81 31.33 -19.75
C GLU A 47 15.00 29.96 -19.08
N ILE A 48 16.22 29.43 -19.06
CA ILE A 48 16.55 28.18 -18.35
C ILE A 48 16.40 28.37 -16.84
N LYS A 49 16.87 29.51 -16.30
CA LYS A 49 16.63 29.90 -14.90
C LYS A 49 15.15 30.01 -14.57
N GLY A 50 14.35 30.53 -15.51
CA GLY A 50 12.89 30.55 -15.43
C GLY A 50 12.28 29.15 -15.30
N VAL A 51 12.77 28.17 -16.08
CA VAL A 51 12.35 26.76 -15.96
C VAL A 51 12.72 26.19 -14.60
N GLN A 52 13.95 26.42 -14.12
CA GLN A 52 14.39 25.96 -12.80
C GLN A 52 13.52 26.55 -11.67
N LYS A 53 13.17 27.83 -11.75
CA LYS A 53 12.29 28.48 -10.78
C LYS A 53 10.90 27.84 -10.77
N LYS A 54 10.29 27.65 -11.96
CA LYS A 54 8.98 27.00 -12.08
C LYS A 54 9.00 25.55 -11.58
N TYR A 55 10.06 24.81 -11.91
CA TYR A 55 10.31 23.46 -11.39
C TYR A 55 10.32 23.44 -9.86
N MET A 56 11.04 24.37 -9.23
CA MET A 56 11.12 24.47 -7.78
C MET A 56 9.79 24.84 -7.13
N THR A 57 9.02 25.74 -7.75
CA THR A 57 7.66 26.05 -7.28
C THR A 57 6.76 24.82 -7.34
N MET A 58 6.77 24.08 -8.46
CA MET A 58 5.99 22.85 -8.59
C MET A 58 6.44 21.79 -7.58
N LEU A 59 7.75 21.56 -7.45
CA LEU A 59 8.29 20.61 -6.47
C LEU A 59 7.84 20.95 -5.05
N GLY A 60 7.89 22.23 -4.66
CA GLY A 60 7.39 22.68 -3.36
C GLY A 60 5.91 22.37 -3.13
N ILE A 61 5.06 22.65 -4.13
CA ILE A 61 3.61 22.34 -4.07
C ILE A 61 3.39 20.84 -3.90
N PHE A 62 4.04 20.02 -4.72
CA PHE A 62 3.93 18.56 -4.62
C PHE A 62 4.44 18.03 -3.28
N THR A 63 5.55 18.55 -2.75
CA THR A 63 6.04 18.19 -1.43
C THR A 63 5.02 18.49 -0.35
N VAL A 64 4.40 19.68 -0.34
CA VAL A 64 3.37 20.03 0.65
C VAL A 64 2.17 19.08 0.57
N ILE A 65 1.69 18.79 -0.64
CA ILE A 65 0.59 17.84 -0.86
C ILE A 65 0.97 16.47 -0.29
N PHE A 66 2.16 15.96 -0.60
CA PHE A 66 2.59 14.64 -0.16
C PHE A 66 2.98 14.56 1.31
N VAL A 67 3.36 15.67 1.95
CA VAL A 67 3.51 15.75 3.40
C VAL A 67 2.15 15.63 4.08
N ALA A 68 1.11 16.27 3.54
CA ALA A 68 -0.24 16.23 4.12
C ALA A 68 -0.99 14.92 3.82
N ALA A 69 -0.70 14.25 2.70
CA ALA A 69 -1.47 13.11 2.21
C ALA A 69 -1.67 11.95 3.20
N PRO A 70 -0.68 11.55 4.04
CA PRO A 70 -0.86 10.50 5.06
C PRO A 70 -1.98 10.78 6.07
N ALA A 71 -2.42 12.03 6.23
CA ALA A 71 -3.50 12.41 7.15
C ALA A 71 -4.81 11.64 6.87
N VAL A 72 -5.08 11.27 5.61
CA VAL A 72 -6.28 10.51 5.22
C VAL A 72 -6.37 9.15 5.92
N MET A 73 -5.23 8.55 6.29
CA MET A 73 -5.19 7.24 6.94
C MET A 73 -5.73 7.28 8.37
N PHE A 74 -5.69 8.44 9.03
CA PHE A 74 -6.23 8.60 10.39
C PHE A 74 -7.75 8.81 10.40
N GLY A 75 -8.41 8.83 9.24
CA GLY A 75 -9.87 8.87 9.14
C GLY A 75 -10.55 7.51 9.33
N THR A 76 -9.78 6.44 9.59
CA THR A 76 -10.31 5.09 9.80
C THR A 76 -9.44 4.31 10.77
N ASP A 77 -10.06 3.53 11.65
CA ASP A 77 -9.36 2.60 12.55
C ASP A 77 -9.12 1.22 11.90
N ASN A 78 -9.63 0.98 10.68
CA ASN A 78 -9.45 -0.29 10.00
C ASN A 78 -8.03 -0.41 9.43
N GLY A 79 -7.17 -1.23 10.06
CA GLY A 79 -5.79 -1.43 9.64
C GLY A 79 -5.61 -1.88 8.18
N THR A 80 -6.53 -2.67 7.62
CA THR A 80 -6.45 -3.10 6.22
C THR A 80 -6.73 -1.95 5.25
N VAL A 81 -7.70 -1.09 5.59
CA VAL A 81 -7.98 0.13 4.82
C VAL A 81 -6.78 1.08 4.90
N GLN A 82 -6.16 1.24 6.07
CA GLN A 82 -4.95 2.05 6.23
C GLN A 82 -3.80 1.55 5.36
N VAL A 83 -3.54 0.24 5.31
CA VAL A 83 -2.50 -0.35 4.45
C VAL A 83 -2.81 -0.13 2.96
N LEU A 84 -4.07 -0.28 2.54
CA LEU A 84 -4.48 -0.02 1.16
C LEU A 84 -4.27 1.45 0.78
N LEU A 85 -4.69 2.38 1.64
CA LEU A 85 -4.45 3.82 1.44
C LEU A 85 -2.96 4.12 1.37
N TRP A 86 -2.14 3.53 2.23
CA TRP A 86 -0.70 3.67 2.19
C TRP A 86 -0.10 3.21 0.86
N MET A 87 -0.52 2.05 0.32
CA MET A 87 -0.06 1.56 -0.99
C MET A 87 -0.43 2.53 -2.12
N ILE A 88 -1.64 3.08 -2.10
CA ILE A 88 -2.10 4.05 -3.10
C ILE A 88 -1.30 5.34 -2.99
N LEU A 89 -1.14 5.88 -1.79
CA LEU A 89 -0.37 7.10 -1.54
C LEU A 89 1.09 6.93 -1.92
N PHE A 90 1.68 5.77 -1.64
CA PHE A 90 3.06 5.45 -2.02
C PHE A 90 3.22 5.42 -3.54
N LEU A 91 2.30 4.78 -4.27
CA LEU A 91 2.31 4.76 -5.72
C LEU A 91 2.17 6.17 -6.31
N LEU A 92 1.24 6.97 -5.77
CA LEU A 92 1.05 8.37 -6.17
C LEU A 92 2.29 9.21 -5.89
N LEU A 93 2.93 9.03 -4.74
CA LEU A 93 4.20 9.70 -4.40
C LEU A 93 5.27 9.38 -5.44
N VAL A 94 5.48 8.10 -5.74
CA VAL A 94 6.51 7.68 -6.70
C VAL A 94 6.20 8.22 -8.10
N VAL A 95 4.97 8.09 -8.59
CA VAL A 95 4.63 8.47 -9.97
C VAL A 95 4.50 9.98 -10.14
N CYS A 96 3.69 10.62 -9.31
CA CYS A 96 3.33 12.02 -9.51
C CYS A 96 4.45 12.99 -9.07
N SER A 97 5.37 12.57 -8.20
CA SER A 97 6.55 13.39 -7.86
C SER A 97 7.46 13.66 -9.05
N TYR A 98 7.39 12.88 -10.14
CA TYR A 98 8.16 13.13 -11.37
C TYR A 98 7.51 14.16 -12.31
N LEU A 99 6.26 14.56 -12.08
CA LEU A 99 5.56 15.51 -12.96
C LEU A 99 6.30 16.86 -13.10
N PRO A 100 6.84 17.49 -12.04
CA PRO A 100 7.65 18.71 -12.17
C PRO A 100 8.85 18.50 -13.10
N TYR A 101 9.53 17.36 -12.99
CA TYR A 101 10.71 17.04 -13.79
C TYR A 101 10.36 16.83 -15.25
N TRP A 102 9.27 16.11 -15.53
CA TRP A 102 8.78 15.93 -16.88
C TRP A 102 8.40 17.27 -17.54
N VAL A 103 7.70 18.15 -16.82
CA VAL A 103 7.36 19.50 -17.32
C VAL A 103 8.63 20.32 -17.60
N ALA A 104 9.62 20.26 -16.72
CA ALA A 104 10.89 20.95 -16.91
C ALA A 104 11.67 20.41 -18.13
N ASN A 105 11.80 19.08 -18.25
CA ASN A 105 12.42 18.41 -19.39
C ASN A 105 11.77 18.85 -20.71
N ALA A 106 10.44 18.81 -20.78
CA ALA A 106 9.70 19.23 -21.98
C ALA A 106 9.97 20.70 -22.34
N ARG A 107 9.99 21.60 -21.35
CA ARG A 107 10.24 23.03 -21.60
C ARG A 107 11.67 23.31 -22.05
N VAL A 108 12.68 22.66 -21.44
CA VAL A 108 14.08 22.80 -21.88
C VAL A 108 14.26 22.24 -23.28
N LYS A 109 13.62 21.10 -23.61
CA LYS A 109 13.65 20.53 -24.96
C LYS A 109 13.09 21.50 -26.00
N THR A 110 12.00 22.22 -25.68
CA THR A 110 11.44 23.26 -26.55
C THR A 110 12.41 24.44 -26.71
N LEU A 111 12.94 25.00 -25.62
CA LEU A 111 13.90 26.12 -25.68
C LEU A 111 15.15 25.77 -26.50
N LYS A 112 15.65 24.55 -26.33
CA LYS A 112 16.78 24.02 -27.10
C LYS A 112 16.53 24.08 -28.61
N ALA A 113 15.32 23.78 -29.04
CA ALA A 113 14.93 23.83 -30.45
C ALA A 113 14.68 25.27 -30.92
N GLU A 114 13.96 26.08 -30.15
CA GLU A 114 13.60 27.48 -30.48
C GLU A 114 14.85 28.37 -30.69
N HIS A 115 15.87 28.17 -29.86
CA HIS A 115 17.08 28.99 -29.87
C HIS A 115 18.28 28.31 -30.51
N HIS A 116 18.08 27.16 -31.16
CA HIS A 116 19.13 26.43 -31.85
C HIS A 116 20.40 26.22 -30.99
N TYR A 117 20.24 25.81 -29.73
CA TYR A 117 21.36 25.74 -28.77
C TYR A 117 22.49 24.78 -29.19
N MET A 118 22.26 23.92 -30.18
CA MET A 118 23.27 22.97 -30.68
C MET A 118 23.98 23.44 -31.96
N ASP A 119 23.62 24.60 -32.52
CA ASP A 119 24.26 25.09 -33.74
C ASP A 119 25.74 25.37 -33.48
N GLY A 120 26.60 24.77 -34.31
CA GLY A 120 28.06 24.83 -34.13
C GLY A 120 28.60 24.05 -32.92
N CYS A 121 27.76 23.27 -32.23
CA CYS A 121 28.16 22.47 -31.07
C CYS A 121 28.44 21.02 -31.45
N SER A 122 29.57 20.47 -31.01
CA SER A 122 29.96 19.07 -31.26
C SER A 122 29.45 18.07 -30.21
N LEU A 123 28.61 18.50 -29.26
CA LEU A 123 28.09 17.63 -28.22
C LEU A 123 27.14 16.56 -28.81
N PRO A 124 27.18 15.32 -28.30
CA PRO A 124 26.29 14.25 -28.77
C PRO A 124 24.80 14.59 -28.57
N GLN A 125 24.00 14.49 -29.64
CA GLN A 125 22.56 14.71 -29.58
C GLN A 125 21.81 13.41 -29.22
N ILE A 126 21.88 13.03 -27.95
CA ILE A 126 21.33 11.76 -27.45
C ILE A 126 20.01 11.90 -26.67
N ASP A 127 19.46 13.11 -26.57
CA ASP A 127 18.28 13.41 -25.74
C ASP A 127 17.04 12.56 -26.08
N GLU A 128 16.87 12.18 -27.36
CA GLU A 128 15.75 11.32 -27.80
C GLU A 128 15.81 9.90 -27.21
N GLN A 129 16.97 9.49 -26.69
CA GLN A 129 17.11 8.21 -25.99
C GLN A 129 16.50 8.25 -24.59
N TRP A 130 16.27 9.41 -23.98
CA TRP A 130 15.57 9.55 -22.69
C TRP A 130 14.23 10.26 -22.89
N ARG A 131 13.23 9.47 -23.30
CA ARG A 131 11.87 9.97 -23.52
C ARG A 131 11.32 10.53 -22.22
N HIS A 132 10.82 11.77 -22.29
CA HIS A 132 10.33 12.53 -21.14
C HIS A 132 11.40 12.73 -20.03
N GLY A 133 12.67 12.56 -20.36
CA GLY A 133 13.80 12.67 -19.43
C GLY A 133 13.96 11.50 -18.47
N ILE A 134 13.15 10.43 -18.59
CA ILE A 134 13.12 9.33 -17.62
C ILE A 134 13.23 7.98 -18.32
N PHE A 135 12.43 7.75 -19.36
CA PHE A 135 12.32 6.43 -19.99
C PHE A 135 13.39 6.23 -21.05
N TYR A 136 14.31 5.31 -20.78
CA TYR A 136 15.38 4.98 -21.73
C TYR A 136 14.87 4.16 -22.92
N TYR A 137 15.20 4.61 -24.12
CA TYR A 137 14.82 4.01 -25.38
C TYR A 137 15.97 4.10 -26.37
N ASN A 138 16.80 3.05 -26.45
CA ASN A 138 17.87 2.97 -27.43
C ASN A 138 17.85 1.62 -28.16
N PRO A 139 17.38 1.58 -29.43
CA PRO A 139 17.41 0.37 -30.23
C PRO A 139 18.82 -0.18 -30.48
N GLY A 140 19.83 0.71 -30.57
CA GLY A 140 21.22 0.36 -30.85
C GLY A 140 21.98 -0.20 -29.64
N ASP A 141 21.58 0.15 -28.41
CA ASP A 141 22.13 -0.48 -27.21
C ASP A 141 21.56 -1.90 -27.06
N THR A 142 22.39 -2.92 -27.07
CA THR A 142 21.97 -4.33 -26.94
C THR A 142 21.58 -4.72 -25.52
N ARG A 143 21.95 -3.92 -24.52
CA ARG A 143 21.66 -4.19 -23.11
C ARG A 143 20.16 -4.02 -22.82
N LEU A 144 19.67 -4.87 -21.92
CA LEU A 144 18.31 -4.75 -21.37
C LEU A 144 18.22 -3.58 -20.38
N ASN A 145 19.29 -3.31 -19.64
CA ASN A 145 19.39 -2.20 -18.71
C ASN A 145 20.16 -1.05 -19.35
N GLY A 146 19.59 0.14 -19.30
CA GLY A 146 20.20 1.38 -19.79
C GLY A 146 20.79 2.24 -18.69
N GLU A 147 21.37 3.36 -19.11
CA GLU A 147 21.89 4.39 -18.21
C GLU A 147 20.75 5.27 -17.68
N LYS A 148 20.80 5.57 -16.38
CA LYS A 148 19.84 6.45 -15.72
C LYS A 148 20.35 7.89 -15.72
N LYS A 149 19.44 8.85 -15.91
CA LYS A 149 19.72 10.29 -15.77
C LYS A 149 19.24 10.87 -14.44
N ILE A 150 18.19 10.28 -13.86
CA ILE A 150 17.63 10.67 -12.57
C ILE A 150 17.14 9.43 -11.80
N GLY A 151 17.11 9.54 -10.47
CA GLY A 151 16.55 8.51 -9.60
C GLY A 151 17.56 7.46 -9.10
N VAL A 152 17.02 6.48 -8.38
CA VAL A 152 17.75 5.36 -7.78
C VAL A 152 17.31 4.06 -8.45
N GLY A 153 18.20 3.06 -8.49
CA GLY A 153 17.92 1.75 -9.09
C GLY A 153 18.42 1.61 -10.53
N THR A 154 17.73 0.74 -11.27
CA THR A 154 18.02 0.34 -12.66
C THR A 154 17.07 1.03 -13.64
N CYS A 155 17.53 1.25 -14.88
CA CYS A 155 16.70 1.78 -15.96
C CYS A 155 16.52 0.70 -17.02
N ILE A 156 15.29 0.40 -17.43
CA ILE A 156 15.01 -0.61 -18.45
C ILE A 156 15.05 0.04 -19.83
N ASN A 157 15.72 -0.60 -20.79
CA ASN A 157 15.69 -0.21 -22.18
C ASN A 157 14.36 -0.64 -22.83
N HIS A 158 13.43 0.31 -22.97
CA HIS A 158 12.11 0.09 -23.55
C HIS A 158 12.12 -0.13 -25.07
N ALA A 159 13.28 -0.03 -25.72
CA ALA A 159 13.41 -0.44 -27.12
C ALA A 159 13.40 -1.97 -27.28
N LYS A 160 13.69 -2.73 -26.22
CA LYS A 160 13.75 -4.20 -26.28
C LYS A 160 12.38 -4.84 -26.00
N PRO A 161 12.02 -5.92 -26.73
CA PRO A 161 10.77 -6.65 -26.46
C PRO A 161 10.67 -7.09 -24.99
N MET A 162 11.77 -7.63 -24.44
CA MET A 162 11.83 -8.03 -23.02
C MET A 162 11.65 -6.82 -22.07
N GLY A 163 12.22 -5.66 -22.40
CA GLY A 163 12.05 -4.45 -21.59
C GLY A 163 10.60 -3.98 -21.54
N LYS A 164 9.91 -4.01 -22.69
CA LYS A 164 8.46 -3.71 -22.76
C LYS A 164 7.64 -4.71 -21.93
N PHE A 165 7.92 -6.00 -22.09
CA PHE A 165 7.23 -7.06 -21.33
C PHE A 165 7.38 -6.87 -19.82
N LEU A 166 8.61 -6.70 -19.31
CA LEU A 166 8.86 -6.49 -17.88
C LEU A 166 8.15 -5.24 -17.35
N SER A 167 8.11 -4.17 -18.14
CA SER A 167 7.42 -2.92 -17.76
C SER A 167 5.92 -3.11 -17.64
N VAL A 168 5.30 -3.78 -18.63
CA VAL A 168 3.86 -4.10 -18.61
C VAL A 168 3.56 -5.03 -17.44
N LEU A 169 4.37 -6.08 -17.24
CA LEU A 169 4.21 -7.01 -16.13
C LEU A 169 4.27 -6.28 -14.78
N ALA A 170 5.21 -5.36 -14.58
CA ALA A 170 5.31 -4.58 -13.34
C ALA A 170 4.03 -3.76 -13.08
N TRP A 171 3.50 -3.06 -14.10
CA TRP A 171 2.25 -2.30 -13.96
C TRP A 171 1.04 -3.21 -13.70
N VAL A 172 0.96 -4.37 -14.34
CA VAL A 172 -0.09 -5.37 -14.09
C VAL A 172 -0.02 -5.90 -12.66
N LEU A 173 1.17 -6.22 -12.16
CA LEU A 173 1.35 -6.69 -10.78
C LEU A 173 0.97 -5.62 -9.76
N ILE A 174 1.34 -4.36 -9.99
CA ILE A 174 0.91 -3.23 -9.14
C ILE A 174 -0.62 -3.12 -9.12
N ALA A 175 -1.28 -3.19 -10.28
CA ALA A 175 -2.73 -3.14 -10.37
C ALA A 175 -3.41 -4.32 -9.65
N LEU A 176 -2.89 -5.54 -9.84
CA LEU A 176 -3.38 -6.74 -9.17
C LEU A 176 -3.24 -6.65 -7.65
N LEU A 177 -2.14 -6.09 -7.14
CA LEU A 177 -1.96 -5.86 -5.71
C LEU A 177 -3.01 -4.90 -5.15
N LEU A 178 -3.34 -3.82 -5.87
CA LEU A 178 -4.40 -2.90 -5.45
C LEU A 178 -5.79 -3.54 -5.47
N VAL A 179 -6.11 -4.31 -6.52
CA VAL A 179 -7.36 -5.08 -6.61
C VAL A 179 -7.46 -6.10 -5.48
N PHE A 180 -6.37 -6.80 -5.18
CA PHE A 180 -6.31 -7.74 -4.07
C PHE A 180 -6.50 -7.04 -2.72
N GLY A 181 -5.93 -5.85 -2.54
CA GLY A 181 -6.17 -5.04 -1.34
C GLY A 181 -7.65 -4.66 -1.16
N VAL A 182 -8.33 -4.25 -2.24
CA VAL A 182 -9.79 -4.01 -2.20
C VAL A 182 -10.56 -5.29 -1.86
N TYR A 183 -10.17 -6.42 -2.45
CA TYR A 183 -10.76 -7.72 -2.13
C TYR A 183 -10.59 -8.06 -0.63
N LEU A 184 -9.41 -7.83 -0.05
CA LEU A 184 -9.17 -8.06 1.38
C LEU A 184 -10.04 -7.17 2.27
N VAL A 185 -10.17 -5.88 1.93
CA VAL A 185 -11.09 -4.98 2.66
C VAL A 185 -12.51 -5.55 2.63
N ARG A 186 -12.99 -5.98 1.46
CA ARG A 186 -14.34 -6.57 1.31
C ARG A 186 -14.50 -7.89 2.06
N ALA A 187 -13.52 -8.79 1.96
CA ALA A 187 -13.55 -10.08 2.62
C ALA A 187 -13.61 -9.94 4.15
N GLN A 188 -13.00 -8.88 4.70
CA GLN A 188 -13.01 -8.59 6.13
C GLN A 188 -14.28 -7.89 6.62
N SER A 189 -15.00 -7.21 5.73
CA SER A 189 -16.29 -6.57 6.05
C SER A 189 -17.47 -7.54 6.00
N LEU A 190 -17.25 -8.84 5.76
CA LEU A 190 -18.32 -9.83 5.82
C LEU A 190 -18.71 -10.07 7.28
N PRO A 191 -20.01 -10.13 7.61
CA PRO A 191 -20.46 -10.30 8.99
C PRO A 191 -20.06 -11.68 9.52
N LEU A 192 -19.78 -11.76 10.83
CA LEU A 192 -19.61 -13.06 11.50
C LEU A 192 -20.97 -13.73 11.66
N THR A 193 -21.06 -15.00 11.27
CA THR A 193 -22.26 -15.81 11.45
C THR A 193 -22.12 -16.66 12.70
N LEU A 194 -23.16 -16.69 13.53
CA LEU A 194 -23.30 -17.59 14.67
C LEU A 194 -24.75 -18.05 14.71
N THR A 195 -24.97 -19.36 14.55
CA THR A 195 -26.31 -19.95 14.47
C THR A 195 -26.35 -21.26 15.22
N TYR A 196 -27.44 -21.50 15.94
CA TYR A 196 -27.74 -22.76 16.59
C TYR A 196 -29.02 -23.36 16.00
N LYS A 197 -28.93 -24.57 15.45
CA LYS A 197 -30.08 -25.30 14.90
C LYS A 197 -29.87 -26.81 15.02
N ASP A 198 -30.93 -27.53 15.34
CA ASP A 198 -30.98 -29.00 15.34
C ASP A 198 -29.84 -29.65 16.13
N GLY A 199 -29.52 -29.12 17.33
CA GLY A 199 -28.44 -29.62 18.18
C GLY A 199 -27.03 -29.18 17.75
N VAL A 200 -26.91 -28.39 16.69
CA VAL A 200 -25.60 -28.02 16.12
C VAL A 200 -25.38 -26.52 16.19
N LEU A 201 -24.27 -26.13 16.81
CA LEU A 201 -23.75 -24.76 16.81
C LEU A 201 -22.78 -24.56 15.65
N GLU A 202 -23.07 -23.59 14.79
CA GLU A 202 -22.21 -23.18 13.69
C GLU A 202 -21.73 -21.74 13.89
N SER A 203 -20.41 -21.55 13.87
CA SER A 203 -19.77 -20.24 13.82
C SER A 203 -18.93 -20.12 12.56
N GLY A 204 -19.04 -19.02 11.83
CA GLY A 204 -18.32 -18.91 10.57
C GLY A 204 -18.14 -17.50 10.04
N GLN A 205 -17.28 -17.40 9.04
CA GLN A 205 -17.13 -16.24 8.18
C GLN A 205 -16.39 -16.66 6.91
N THR A 206 -16.95 -16.36 5.73
CA THR A 206 -16.38 -16.72 4.42
C THR A 206 -16.26 -18.24 4.18
N ARG A 207 -15.06 -18.82 4.32
CA ARG A 207 -14.77 -20.25 4.05
C ARG A 207 -14.45 -21.04 5.33
N THR A 208 -14.38 -20.37 6.47
CA THR A 208 -14.08 -21.00 7.75
C THR A 208 -15.35 -21.13 8.54
N ASN A 209 -15.77 -22.37 8.78
CA ASN A 209 -16.89 -22.71 9.63
C ASN A 209 -16.40 -23.66 10.73
N TYR A 210 -16.79 -23.37 11.96
CA TYR A 210 -16.68 -24.22 13.11
C TYR A 210 -18.05 -24.82 13.37
N THR A 211 -18.09 -26.12 13.64
CA THR A 211 -19.30 -26.85 13.94
C THR A 211 -19.07 -27.58 15.26
N ILE A 212 -19.97 -27.40 16.21
CA ILE A 212 -19.94 -28.07 17.51
C ILE A 212 -21.31 -28.68 17.75
N ASP A 213 -21.33 -29.99 18.01
CA ASP A 213 -22.54 -30.69 18.43
C ASP A 213 -22.78 -30.43 19.92
N VAL A 214 -24.02 -30.08 20.29
CA VAL A 214 -24.42 -29.77 21.67
C VAL A 214 -24.12 -30.93 22.61
N ASP A 215 -24.21 -32.17 22.14
CA ASP A 215 -23.94 -33.37 22.94
C ASP A 215 -22.47 -33.47 23.40
N THR A 216 -21.56 -32.76 22.72
CA THR A 216 -20.12 -32.71 23.07
C THR A 216 -19.78 -31.58 24.04
N MET A 217 -20.73 -30.70 24.35
CA MET A 217 -20.51 -29.54 25.22
C MET A 217 -20.53 -29.96 26.68
N GLN A 218 -19.40 -29.76 27.36
CA GLN A 218 -19.27 -30.01 28.80
C GLN A 218 -19.74 -28.81 29.63
N PHE A 219 -19.51 -27.60 29.12
CA PHE A 219 -19.84 -26.36 29.81
C PHE A 219 -19.90 -25.19 28.84
N ILE A 220 -20.84 -24.27 29.08
CA ILE A 220 -20.96 -22.99 28.38
C ILE A 220 -20.93 -21.82 29.36
N MET A 221 -20.31 -20.72 28.95
CA MET A 221 -20.25 -19.48 29.72
C MET A 221 -20.47 -18.27 28.82
N PHE A 222 -21.34 -17.38 29.24
CA PHE A 222 -21.44 -16.05 28.65
C PHE A 222 -20.34 -15.14 29.19
N LEU A 223 -19.64 -14.45 28.29
CA LEU A 223 -18.63 -13.46 28.64
C LEU A 223 -19.10 -12.09 28.15
N ASP A 224 -19.12 -11.12 29.06
CA ASP A 224 -19.39 -9.70 28.77
C ASP A 224 -18.14 -8.96 28.24
N LYS A 225 -16.97 -9.57 28.42
CA LYS A 225 -15.69 -9.06 27.92
C LYS A 225 -14.79 -10.22 27.51
N LEU A 226 -14.10 -10.04 26.38
CA LEU A 226 -13.11 -10.98 25.93
C LEU A 226 -11.87 -10.96 26.86
N PRO A 227 -11.44 -12.11 27.42
CA PRO A 227 -10.21 -12.17 28.21
C PRO A 227 -8.98 -11.79 27.40
N SER A 228 -7.92 -11.38 28.09
CA SER A 228 -6.63 -11.14 27.46
C SER A 228 -6.19 -12.39 26.71
N ASN A 229 -5.74 -12.21 25.47
CA ASN A 229 -5.37 -13.33 24.62
C ASN A 229 -4.21 -12.99 23.71
N SER A 230 -3.55 -14.04 23.21
CA SER A 230 -2.46 -13.94 22.24
C SER A 230 -2.67 -14.95 21.13
N LYS A 231 -2.42 -14.52 19.90
CA LYS A 231 -2.64 -15.35 18.71
C LYS A 231 -1.54 -16.39 18.58
N VAL A 232 -1.93 -17.67 18.47
CA VAL A 232 -1.03 -18.77 18.12
C VAL A 232 -1.05 -18.97 16.60
N PHE A 233 -2.24 -19.07 16.01
CA PHE A 233 -2.43 -19.27 14.57
C PHE A 233 -3.70 -18.58 14.07
N GLY A 234 -3.65 -17.94 12.90
CA GLY A 234 -4.83 -17.38 12.23
C GLY A 234 -4.82 -15.84 12.08
N THR A 235 -6.01 -15.25 12.11
CA THR A 235 -6.29 -13.83 11.86
C THR A 235 -6.50 -13.09 13.17
N GLY A 236 -5.71 -12.05 13.44
CA GLY A 236 -5.86 -11.19 14.61
C GLY A 236 -5.87 -9.73 14.20
N MET A 237 -7.06 -9.22 13.92
CA MET A 237 -7.33 -7.85 13.51
C MET A 237 -8.32 -7.21 14.49
N ASP A 238 -8.45 -5.89 14.42
CA ASP A 238 -9.25 -5.14 15.40
C ASP A 238 -10.73 -5.52 15.42
N ASN A 239 -11.27 -5.97 14.28
CA ASN A 239 -12.66 -6.38 14.12
C ASN A 239 -12.84 -7.91 13.94
N LEU A 240 -11.76 -8.70 14.03
CA LEU A 240 -11.81 -10.14 13.85
C LEU A 240 -10.61 -10.84 14.48
N GLN A 241 -10.88 -11.71 15.46
CA GLN A 241 -9.95 -12.71 15.96
C GLN A 241 -10.48 -14.09 15.60
N ARG A 242 -9.78 -14.77 14.69
CA ARG A 242 -10.14 -16.09 14.17
C ARG A 242 -8.94 -17.02 14.11
N GLY A 243 -9.09 -18.23 14.63
CA GLY A 243 -8.06 -19.26 14.62
C GLY A 243 -7.78 -19.80 16.01
N ILE A 244 -6.51 -20.08 16.31
CA ILE A 244 -6.06 -20.63 17.57
C ILE A 244 -5.40 -19.52 18.39
N TYR A 245 -5.85 -19.38 19.63
CA TYR A 245 -5.42 -18.33 20.56
C TYR A 245 -5.13 -18.93 21.93
N ASN A 246 -4.12 -18.41 22.60
CA ASN A 246 -3.92 -18.65 24.01
C ASN A 246 -4.66 -17.57 24.80
N VAL A 247 -5.68 -17.97 25.56
CA VAL A 247 -6.62 -17.12 26.30
C VAL A 247 -6.34 -17.25 27.79
N GLU A 248 -6.18 -16.11 28.46
CA GLU A 248 -5.91 -16.07 29.90
C GLU A 248 -7.02 -16.78 30.69
N GLY A 249 -6.62 -17.74 31.53
CA GLY A 249 -7.55 -18.56 32.34
C GLY A 249 -8.12 -19.79 31.64
N PHE A 250 -8.04 -19.88 30.30
CA PHE A 250 -8.66 -20.96 29.52
C PHE A 250 -7.68 -21.75 28.64
N GLY A 251 -6.45 -21.25 28.47
CA GLY A 251 -5.43 -21.92 27.66
C GLY A 251 -5.70 -21.77 26.17
N GLU A 252 -5.41 -22.82 25.38
CA GLU A 252 -5.60 -22.77 23.93
C GLU A 252 -7.08 -22.91 23.56
N CYS A 253 -7.65 -21.86 22.97
CA CYS A 253 -9.03 -21.81 22.49
C CYS A 253 -9.10 -21.55 20.98
N ARG A 254 -10.03 -22.21 20.30
CA ARG A 254 -10.43 -21.90 18.93
C ARG A 254 -11.41 -20.74 18.94
N MET A 255 -10.99 -19.62 18.37
CA MET A 255 -11.76 -18.38 18.38
C MET A 255 -12.33 -18.06 17.00
N ASN A 256 -13.53 -17.50 16.99
CA ASN A 256 -14.11 -16.77 15.86
C ASN A 256 -14.99 -15.65 16.41
N VAL A 257 -14.37 -14.51 16.71
CA VAL A 257 -15.00 -13.40 17.42
C VAL A 257 -14.69 -12.06 16.77
N ASN A 258 -15.61 -11.10 16.88
CA ASN A 258 -15.30 -9.69 16.75
C ASN A 258 -14.88 -9.13 18.13
N PRO A 259 -13.62 -8.71 18.34
CA PRO A 259 -13.16 -8.23 19.65
C PRO A 259 -13.80 -6.91 20.12
N GLN A 260 -14.50 -6.20 19.24
CA GLN A 260 -15.20 -4.95 19.57
C GLN A 260 -16.56 -5.18 20.27
N ASN A 261 -17.04 -6.42 20.23
CA ASN A 261 -18.29 -6.85 20.86
C ASN A 261 -18.17 -6.90 22.39
N GLN A 262 -19.31 -6.97 23.05
CA GLN A 262 -19.44 -7.16 24.50
C GLN A 262 -20.22 -8.43 24.85
N ALA A 263 -20.51 -9.29 23.87
CA ALA A 263 -21.10 -10.59 24.10
C ALA A 263 -20.29 -11.68 23.39
N PHE A 264 -19.86 -12.67 24.17
CA PHE A 264 -19.16 -13.85 23.69
C PHE A 264 -19.66 -15.11 24.38
N ILE A 265 -19.59 -16.24 23.69
CA ILE A 265 -19.91 -17.56 24.23
C ILE A 265 -18.61 -18.36 24.31
N LEU A 266 -18.21 -18.72 25.52
CA LEU A 266 -17.14 -19.69 25.76
C LEU A 266 -17.76 -21.07 25.92
N ILE A 267 -17.17 -22.05 25.22
CA ILE A 267 -17.66 -23.42 25.16
C ILE A 267 -16.48 -24.35 25.44
N GLN A 268 -16.62 -25.19 26.44
CA GLN A 268 -15.70 -26.27 26.71
C GLN A 268 -16.29 -27.57 26.19
N THR A 269 -15.54 -28.27 25.34
CA THR A 269 -15.87 -29.61 24.84
C THR A 269 -14.75 -30.59 25.22
N GLU A 270 -14.95 -31.88 24.96
CA GLU A 270 -13.88 -32.88 25.05
C GLU A 270 -12.69 -32.55 24.13
N ASP A 271 -12.96 -31.96 22.95
CA ASP A 271 -11.97 -31.64 21.91
C ASP A 271 -11.26 -30.27 22.10
N GLY A 272 -11.63 -29.54 23.16
CA GLY A 272 -10.98 -28.30 23.57
C GLY A 272 -11.94 -27.13 23.83
N CYS A 273 -11.32 -25.95 23.99
CA CYS A 273 -11.99 -24.68 24.28
C CYS A 273 -12.34 -23.92 22.98
N TYR A 274 -13.52 -23.31 22.94
CA TYR A 274 -14.00 -22.48 21.85
C TYR A 274 -14.55 -21.17 22.38
N ILE A 275 -14.35 -20.07 21.65
CA ILE A 275 -14.96 -18.78 21.96
C ILE A 275 -15.52 -18.18 20.67
N PHE A 276 -16.83 -17.89 20.66
CA PHE A 276 -17.53 -17.36 19.49
C PHE A 276 -18.33 -16.10 19.80
N SER A 277 -18.48 -15.25 18.80
CA SER A 277 -19.47 -14.18 18.77
C SER A 277 -20.07 -14.03 17.38
N ALA A 278 -21.31 -13.57 17.33
CA ALA A 278 -21.94 -13.13 16.08
C ALA A 278 -21.41 -11.75 15.67
N ASP A 279 -21.83 -11.26 14.50
CA ASP A 279 -21.55 -9.88 14.06
C ASP A 279 -22.04 -8.81 15.06
N LYS A 280 -23.08 -9.12 15.84
CA LYS A 280 -23.69 -8.22 16.82
C LYS A 280 -23.98 -8.91 18.16
N ASP A 281 -23.90 -8.14 19.24
CA ASP A 281 -24.08 -8.64 20.61
C ASP A 281 -25.47 -9.24 20.87
N GLU A 282 -26.52 -8.65 20.28
CA GLU A 282 -27.89 -9.15 20.45
C GLU A 282 -28.02 -10.57 19.90
N LYS A 283 -27.37 -10.84 18.75
CA LYS A 283 -27.42 -12.15 18.12
C LYS A 283 -26.60 -13.18 18.90
N THR A 284 -25.45 -12.79 19.44
CA THR A 284 -24.68 -13.66 20.33
C THR A 284 -25.50 -14.05 21.57
N SER A 285 -26.18 -13.07 22.17
CA SER A 285 -27.01 -13.30 23.36
C SER A 285 -28.22 -14.20 23.07
N GLU A 286 -28.87 -14.02 21.91
CA GLU A 286 -29.96 -14.89 21.46
C GLU A 286 -29.49 -16.34 21.32
N VAL A 287 -28.34 -16.57 20.68
CA VAL A 287 -27.79 -17.92 20.49
C VAL A 287 -27.37 -18.53 21.83
N TYR A 288 -26.80 -17.75 22.75
CA TYR A 288 -26.48 -18.23 24.08
C TYR A 288 -27.73 -18.70 24.84
N GLN A 289 -28.83 -17.95 24.75
CA GLN A 289 -30.08 -18.35 25.38
C GLN A 289 -30.63 -19.64 24.78
N GLN A 290 -30.57 -19.79 23.45
CA GLN A 290 -30.99 -21.03 22.77
C GLN A 290 -30.17 -22.24 23.22
N LEU A 291 -28.84 -22.10 23.35
CA LEU A 291 -27.98 -23.16 23.86
C LEU A 291 -28.33 -23.53 25.31
N LYS A 292 -28.59 -22.52 26.15
CA LYS A 292 -28.95 -22.72 27.55
C LYS A 292 -30.31 -23.39 27.73
N ASP A 293 -31.24 -23.18 26.80
CA ASP A 293 -32.57 -23.80 26.86
C ASP A 293 -32.54 -25.28 26.43
N ASP A 294 -31.49 -25.73 25.74
CA ASP A 294 -31.32 -27.11 25.26
C ASP A 294 -30.42 -27.98 26.16
N LEU A 295 -29.49 -27.36 26.90
CA LEU A 295 -28.57 -27.99 27.87
C LEU A 295 -29.19 -28.12 29.28
#